data_AF-J4T4P8-F1
#
_entry.id   AF-J4T4P8-F1
#
_cell.length_a   1.000
_cell.length_b   1.000
_cell.length_c   1.000
_cell.angle_alpha   90.00
_cell.angle_beta   90.00
_cell.angle_gamma   90.00
#
_symmetry.space_group_name_H-M   'P 1'
#
loop_
_entity.id
_entity.type
_entity.pdbx_description
1 polymer ?
#
loop_
_entity_poly.entity_id
_entity_poly.type
_entity_poly.pdbx_seq_one_letter_code
_entity_poly.pdbx_strand_id
1 'polypeptide(L)'
;MARALSDDLRSRVLKASAAGMSARQTAGRFGVGVSTAIRWIARAGDGEPTSRPQGWRRPSGLDAHEAFVIEMIDDRKDVTLDEMVGRCRLSSRSPSAGARLAHGCVAAGGRLKKVRTRIGARPAGRPDASASLV
;
A
#
# COMPACT_ATOMS: atom_id res chain seq x y z
N MET A 1 0.06 4.43 -12.90
CA MET A 1 -1.17 4.19 -12.12
C MET A 1 -2.31 3.94 -13.10
N ALA A 2 -2.95 2.77 -13.05
CA ALA A 2 -4.14 2.48 -13.83
C ALA A 2 -5.35 2.66 -12.92
N ARG A 3 -6.20 3.66 -13.19
CA ARG A 3 -7.46 3.87 -12.49
C ARG A 3 -8.58 3.19 -13.28
N ALA A 4 -9.54 2.59 -12.59
CA ALA A 4 -10.76 2.11 -13.25
C ALA A 4 -11.40 3.26 -14.03
N LEU A 5 -11.75 3.00 -15.28
CA LEU A 5 -12.73 3.83 -15.98
C LEU A 5 -14.03 3.80 -15.17
N SER A 6 -14.69 4.96 -15.08
CA SER A 6 -15.90 5.16 -14.26
C SER A 6 -17.01 4.14 -14.58
N ASP A 7 -17.77 3.73 -13.58
CA ASP A 7 -18.88 2.78 -13.77
C ASP A 7 -19.99 3.34 -14.67
N ASP A 8 -20.27 4.65 -14.62
CA ASP A 8 -21.23 5.30 -15.52
C ASP A 8 -20.85 5.10 -17.00
N LEU A 9 -19.57 5.27 -17.34
CA LEU A 9 -19.06 5.03 -18.69
C LEU A 9 -19.26 3.58 -19.12
N ARG A 10 -19.03 2.62 -18.22
CA ARG A 10 -19.30 1.20 -18.47
C ARG A 10 -20.78 0.94 -18.69
N SER A 11 -21.66 1.49 -17.85
CA SER A 11 -23.12 1.35 -18.01
C SER A 11 -23.62 1.88 -19.35
N ARG A 12 -23.10 3.02 -19.83
CA ARG A 12 -23.50 3.59 -21.14
C ARG A 12 -23.03 2.71 -22.30
N VAL A 13 -21.82 2.18 -22.23
CA VAL A 13 -21.29 1.22 -23.22
C VAL A 13 -22.14 -0.05 -23.26
N LEU A 14 -22.49 -0.61 -22.11
CA LEU A 14 -23.32 -1.82 -22.02
C LEU A 14 -24.74 -1.58 -22.55
N LYS A 15 -25.37 -0.44 -22.23
CA LYS A 15 -26.69 -0.07 -22.76
C LYS A 15 -26.69 0.07 -24.29
N ALA A 16 -25.67 0.70 -24.86
CA ALA A 16 -25.55 0.84 -26.31
C ALA A 16 -25.31 -0.50 -27.01
N SER A 17 -24.52 -1.39 -26.39
CA SER A 17 -24.33 -2.75 -26.90
C SER A 17 -25.61 -3.59 -26.83
N ALA A 18 -26.38 -3.47 -25.74
CA ALA A 18 -27.67 -4.13 -25.60
C ALA A 18 -28.71 -3.62 -26.62
N ALA A 19 -28.59 -2.36 -27.04
CA ALA A 19 -29.38 -1.76 -28.12
C ALA A 19 -28.92 -2.17 -29.54
N GLY A 20 -27.99 -3.13 -29.67
CA GLY A 20 -27.55 -3.70 -30.95
C GLY A 20 -26.31 -3.06 -31.58
N MET A 21 -25.66 -2.09 -30.92
CA MET A 21 -24.38 -1.56 -31.42
C MET A 21 -23.25 -2.56 -31.21
N SER A 22 -22.40 -2.74 -32.24
CA SER A 22 -21.20 -3.56 -32.09
C SER A 22 -20.22 -2.96 -31.09
N ALA A 23 -19.32 -3.78 -30.53
CA ALA A 23 -18.29 -3.31 -29.61
C ALA A 23 -17.41 -2.20 -30.22
N ARG A 24 -17.12 -2.28 -31.54
CA ARG A 24 -16.33 -1.27 -32.26
C ARG A 24 -17.09 0.05 -32.44
N GLN A 25 -18.38 0.00 -32.77
CA GLN A 25 -19.22 1.21 -32.87
C GLN A 25 -19.39 1.88 -31.50
N THR A 26 -19.61 1.09 -30.46
CA THR A 26 -19.77 1.59 -29.09
C THR A 26 -18.46 2.22 -28.58
N ALA A 27 -17.32 1.60 -28.89
CA ALA A 27 -16.00 2.15 -28.61
C ALA A 27 -15.78 3.52 -29.25
N GLY A 28 -16.10 3.65 -30.54
CA GLY A 28 -16.02 4.93 -31.26
C GLY A 28 -16.95 6.00 -30.67
N ARG A 29 -18.18 5.63 -30.29
CA ARG A 29 -19.18 6.55 -29.74
C ARG A 29 -18.79 7.12 -28.37
N PHE A 30 -18.17 6.32 -27.50
CA PHE A 30 -17.83 6.70 -26.13
C PHE A 30 -16.35 6.99 -25.90
N GLY A 31 -15.52 6.97 -26.94
CA GLY A 31 -14.09 7.24 -26.83
C GLY A 31 -13.31 6.23 -25.99
N VAL A 32 -13.77 4.97 -25.94
CA VAL A 32 -13.07 3.89 -25.23
C VAL A 32 -12.33 2.98 -26.22
N GLY A 33 -11.21 2.37 -25.79
CA GLY A 33 -10.51 1.41 -26.62
C GLY A 33 -11.39 0.20 -26.98
N VAL A 34 -11.31 -0.28 -28.22
CA VAL A 34 -12.14 -1.39 -28.73
C VAL A 34 -11.99 -2.66 -27.86
N SER A 35 -10.77 -2.99 -27.44
CA SER A 35 -10.49 -4.13 -26.55
C SER A 35 -11.13 -3.98 -25.17
N THR A 36 -11.25 -2.74 -24.66
CA THR A 36 -11.93 -2.43 -23.40
C THR A 36 -13.43 -2.64 -23.52
N ALA A 37 -14.05 -2.15 -24.60
CA ALA A 37 -15.47 -2.35 -24.86
C ALA A 37 -15.82 -3.83 -24.99
N ILE A 38 -15.03 -4.61 -25.74
CA ILE A 38 -15.18 -6.07 -25.86
C ILE A 38 -15.14 -6.73 -24.48
N ARG A 39 -14.13 -6.39 -23.66
CA ARG A 39 -13.97 -6.96 -22.31
C ARG A 39 -15.16 -6.64 -21.42
N TRP A 40 -15.74 -5.45 -21.51
CA TRP A 40 -16.91 -5.07 -20.73
C TRP A 40 -18.16 -5.83 -21.16
N ILE A 41 -18.39 -5.97 -22.47
CA ILE A 41 -19.55 -6.68 -23.01
C ILE A 41 -19.49 -8.16 -22.64
N ALA A 42 -18.34 -8.82 -22.83
CA ALA A 42 -18.17 -10.23 -22.45
C ALA A 42 -18.45 -10.46 -20.97
N ARG A 43 -17.87 -9.62 -20.11
CA ARG A 43 -18.02 -9.66 -18.65
C ARG A 43 -19.46 -9.41 -18.18
N ALA A 44 -20.20 -8.54 -18.88
CA ALA A 44 -21.60 -8.31 -18.58
C ALA A 44 -22.47 -9.54 -18.95
N GLY A 45 -22.07 -10.32 -19.96
CA GLY A 45 -22.67 -11.63 -20.25
C GLY A 45 -22.49 -12.63 -19.11
N ASP A 46 -21.37 -12.55 -18.38
CA ASP A 46 -21.09 -13.38 -17.20
C ASP A 46 -21.81 -12.91 -15.92
N GLY A 47 -22.60 -11.83 -15.99
CA GLY A 47 -23.35 -11.29 -14.85
C GLY A 47 -22.59 -10.30 -13.95
N GLU A 48 -21.37 -9.85 -14.33
CA GLU A 48 -20.59 -8.85 -13.59
C GLU A 48 -20.48 -7.50 -14.34
N PRO A 49 -21.50 -6.63 -14.30
CA PRO A 49 -21.47 -5.35 -15.04
C PRO A 49 -20.64 -4.25 -14.36
N THR A 50 -20.21 -4.42 -13.11
CA THR A 50 -19.51 -3.40 -12.33
C THR A 50 -18.00 -3.59 -12.30
N SER A 51 -17.24 -2.50 -12.09
CA SER A 51 -15.81 -2.63 -11.84
C SER A 51 -15.57 -3.41 -10.55
N ARG A 52 -14.64 -4.36 -10.57
CA ARG A 52 -14.14 -4.96 -9.32
C ARG A 52 -13.38 -3.91 -8.48
N PRO A 53 -13.38 -4.06 -7.15
CA PRO A 53 -12.56 -3.23 -6.27
C PRO A 53 -11.11 -3.26 -6.75
N GLN A 54 -10.57 -2.10 -7.10
CA GLN A 54 -9.16 -1.97 -7.45
C GLN A 54 -8.34 -1.76 -6.17
N GLY A 55 -7.17 -2.38 -6.10
CA GLY A 55 -6.24 -2.15 -5.01
C GLY A 55 -6.53 -2.97 -3.75
N TRP A 56 -6.93 -4.24 -3.91
CA TRP A 56 -6.89 -5.19 -2.81
C TRP A 56 -5.50 -5.16 -2.15
N ARG A 57 -5.43 -4.62 -0.93
CA ARG A 57 -4.22 -4.71 -0.11
C ARG A 57 -4.33 -6.01 0.68
N ARG A 58 -3.21 -6.75 0.72
CA ARG A 58 -3.09 -7.86 1.66
C ARG A 58 -3.21 -7.26 3.08
N PRO A 59 -4.02 -7.86 3.98
CA PRO A 59 -4.03 -7.47 5.37
C PRO A 59 -2.60 -7.49 5.91
N SER A 60 -2.20 -6.39 6.53
CA SER A 60 -0.89 -6.33 7.16
C SER A 60 -0.97 -7.01 8.52
N GLY A 61 0.13 -7.59 9.01
CA GLY A 61 0.15 -8.15 10.36
C GLY A 61 -0.07 -7.10 11.46
N LEU A 62 -0.04 -5.80 11.13
CA LEU A 62 -0.37 -4.70 12.04
C LEU A 62 -1.87 -4.45 12.16
N ASP A 63 -2.67 -4.92 11.20
CA ASP A 63 -4.13 -4.70 11.20
C ASP A 63 -4.75 -5.33 12.46
N ALA A 64 -4.20 -6.46 12.92
CA ALA A 64 -4.60 -7.11 14.18
C ALA A 64 -4.27 -6.29 15.45
N HIS A 65 -3.38 -5.31 15.35
CA HIS A 65 -2.91 -4.46 16.45
C HIS A 65 -3.25 -2.98 16.24
N GLU A 66 -4.14 -2.67 15.28
CA GLU A 66 -4.46 -1.31 14.86
C GLU A 66 -4.93 -0.44 16.04
N ALA A 67 -5.89 -0.94 16.83
CA ALA A 67 -6.41 -0.22 17.99
C ALA A 67 -5.32 0.13 19.01
N PHE A 68 -4.38 -0.78 19.25
CA PHE A 68 -3.26 -0.56 20.18
C PHE A 68 -2.28 0.49 19.67
N VAL A 69 -2.04 0.52 18.35
CA VAL A 69 -1.19 1.54 17.71
C VAL A 69 -1.87 2.91 17.76
N ILE A 70 -3.18 2.97 17.51
CA ILE A 70 -3.96 4.22 17.58
C ILE A 70 -3.94 4.78 19.00
N GLU A 71 -4.23 3.95 20.02
CA GLU A 71 -4.20 4.34 21.43
C GLU A 71 -2.85 4.95 21.84
N MET A 72 -1.74 4.37 21.37
CA MET A 72 -0.40 4.86 21.66
C MET A 72 -0.08 6.22 21.00
N ILE A 73 -0.60 6.45 19.80
CA ILE A 73 -0.47 7.73 19.09
C ILE A 73 -1.37 8.78 19.73
N ASP A 74 -2.56 8.40 20.19
CA ASP A 74 -3.48 9.32 20.87
C ASP A 74 -2.98 9.74 22.24
N ASP A 75 -2.38 8.81 23.00
CA ASP A 75 -1.70 9.08 24.27
C ASP A 75 -0.55 10.10 24.11
N ARG A 76 0.21 10.00 23.02
CA ARG A 76 1.29 10.94 22.71
C ARG A 76 1.48 11.13 21.22
N LYS A 77 0.97 12.26 20.71
CA LYS A 77 0.96 12.58 19.27
C LYS A 77 2.34 12.64 18.60
N ASP A 78 3.40 12.88 19.36
CA ASP A 78 4.80 12.90 18.89
C ASP A 78 5.59 11.64 19.23
N VAL A 79 4.92 10.52 19.54
CA VAL A 79 5.61 9.25 19.82
C VAL A 79 6.39 8.79 18.57
N THR A 80 7.68 8.53 18.75
CA THR A 80 8.55 8.08 17.67
C THR A 80 8.37 6.58 17.43
N LEU A 81 8.64 6.11 16.21
CA LEU A 81 8.52 4.69 15.88
C LEU A 81 9.38 3.79 16.78
N ASP A 82 10.59 4.24 17.15
CA ASP A 82 11.49 3.48 18.03
C ASP A 82 10.91 3.35 19.45
N GLU A 83 10.31 4.43 19.96
CA GLU A 83 9.56 4.40 21.22
C GLU A 83 8.34 3.48 21.12
N MET A 84 7.62 3.48 20.00
CA MET A 84 6.48 2.57 19.78
C MET A 84 6.93 1.11 19.76
N VAL A 85 8.04 0.80 19.07
CA VAL A 85 8.63 -0.54 19.05
C VAL A 85 9.07 -0.96 20.45
N GLY A 86 9.68 -0.05 21.22
CA GLY A 86 10.06 -0.27 22.62
C GLY A 86 8.84 -0.59 23.51
N ARG A 87 7.78 0.22 23.42
CA ARG A 87 6.53 -0.02 24.16
C ARG A 87 5.87 -1.34 23.78
N CYS A 88 5.87 -1.71 22.50
CA CYS A 88 5.35 -3.01 22.05
C CYS A 88 6.16 -4.18 22.61
N ARG A 89 7.50 -4.07 22.71
CA ARG A 89 8.36 -5.13 23.28
C ARG A 89 8.14 -5.31 24.78
N LEU A 90 7.86 -4.22 25.48
CA LEU A 90 7.62 -4.22 26.92
C LEU A 90 6.17 -4.58 27.29
N SER A 91 5.24 -4.43 26.34
CA SER A 91 3.82 -4.75 26.53
C SER A 91 3.55 -6.24 26.31
N SER A 92 2.91 -6.88 27.29
CA SER A 92 2.38 -8.25 27.17
C SER A 92 1.19 -8.34 26.21
N ARG A 93 0.57 -7.21 25.87
CA ARG A 93 -0.67 -7.13 25.08
C ARG A 93 -0.42 -7.37 23.59
N SER A 94 0.74 -6.92 23.06
CA SER A 94 1.07 -7.03 21.63
C SER A 94 2.59 -7.11 21.33
N PRO A 95 3.34 -8.13 21.81
CA PRO A 95 4.79 -8.24 21.57
C PRO A 95 5.17 -8.31 20.08
N SER A 96 4.33 -8.98 19.29
CA SER A 96 4.51 -9.18 17.85
C SER A 96 4.14 -7.94 17.01
N ALA A 97 3.52 -6.92 17.60
CA ALA A 97 3.30 -5.64 16.93
C ALA A 97 4.63 -4.87 16.78
N GLY A 98 5.56 -5.00 17.74
CA GLY A 98 6.84 -4.29 17.69
C GLY A 98 7.71 -4.67 16.49
N ALA A 99 7.84 -5.98 16.20
CA ALA A 99 8.56 -6.44 15.01
C ALA A 99 7.88 -5.97 13.71
N ARG A 100 6.54 -6.00 13.69
CA ARG A 100 5.75 -5.61 12.50
C ARG A 100 5.73 -4.10 12.27
N LEU A 101 5.82 -3.27 13.32
CA LEU A 101 5.98 -1.83 13.21
C LEU A 101 7.36 -1.49 12.62
N ALA A 102 8.42 -2.17 13.09
CA ALA A 102 9.76 -2.01 12.56
C ALA A 102 9.85 -2.39 11.06
N HIS A 103 9.22 -3.50 10.65
CA HIS A 103 9.21 -3.93 9.25
C HIS A 103 8.21 -3.15 8.37
N GLY A 104 7.02 -2.82 8.89
CA GLY A 104 5.91 -2.22 8.14
C GLY A 104 6.14 -0.75 7.77
N CYS A 105 6.80 0.04 8.64
CA CYS A 105 7.11 1.43 8.33
C CYS A 105 8.15 1.60 7.22
N VAL A 106 9.02 0.60 6.99
CA VAL A 106 9.99 0.60 5.87
C VAL A 106 9.27 0.34 4.54
N ALA A 107 8.24 -0.52 4.53
CA ALA A 107 7.49 -0.88 3.33
C ALA A 107 6.40 0.15 2.94
N ALA A 108 5.84 0.90 3.89
CA ALA A 108 4.70 1.80 3.66
C ALA A 108 5.08 3.23 3.23
N GLY A 109 6.37 3.56 3.03
CA GLY A 109 6.78 4.90 2.60
C GLY A 109 6.24 6.01 3.53
N GLY A 110 6.38 5.81 4.84
CA GLY A 110 5.74 6.67 5.84
C GLY A 110 6.12 8.14 5.73
N ARG A 111 5.13 9.02 5.60
CA ARG A 111 5.24 10.45 5.95
C ARG A 111 5.14 10.65 7.46
N LEU A 112 5.99 9.96 8.22
CA LEU A 112 6.41 10.45 9.53
C LEU A 112 7.75 11.12 9.29
N LYS A 113 7.88 12.40 9.70
CA LYS A 113 9.13 13.14 9.50
C LYS A 113 10.26 12.32 10.10
N LYS A 114 11.12 11.77 9.25
CA LYS A 114 12.32 11.06 9.67
C LYS A 114 13.24 12.08 10.33
N VAL A 115 13.06 12.31 11.63
CA VAL A 115 14.04 13.03 12.43
C VAL A 115 15.21 12.07 12.56
N ARG A 116 16.15 12.21 11.63
CA ARG A 116 17.39 11.45 11.60
C ARG A 116 18.18 11.91 12.84
N THR A 117 18.08 11.18 13.94
CA THR A 117 19.02 11.32 15.05
C THR A 117 20.40 11.09 14.45
N ARG A 118 21.24 12.13 14.46
CA ARG A 118 22.64 12.04 14.07
C ARG A 118 23.38 11.26 15.16
N ILE A 119 23.21 9.95 15.18
CA ILE A 119 24.19 9.09 15.85
C ILE A 119 25.35 9.03 14.86
N GLY A 120 26.39 9.83 15.16
CA GLY A 120 27.62 9.88 14.38
C GLY A 120 28.19 8.48 14.19
N ALA A 121 28.77 8.24 13.02
CA ALA A 121 29.51 7.01 12.75
C ALA A 121 30.54 6.78 13.85
N ARG A 122 30.46 5.63 14.54
CA ARG A 122 31.57 5.16 15.36
C ARG A 122 32.80 5.09 14.45
N PRO A 123 33.94 5.69 14.81
CA PRO A 123 35.15 5.52 14.01
C PRO A 123 35.51 4.04 14.00
N ALA A 124 35.78 3.52 12.80
CA ALA A 124 36.34 2.19 12.63
C ALA A 124 37.72 2.17 13.30
N GLY A 125 37.83 1.47 14.43
CA GLY A 125 39.12 1.18 15.04
C GLY A 125 39.93 0.30 14.09
N ARG A 126 40.92 0.89 13.42
CA ARG A 126 42.06 0.17 12.85
C ARG A 126 43.07 -0.04 13.99
N PRO A 127 43.47 -1.28 14.33
CA PRO A 127 44.70 -1.46 15.08
C PRO A 127 45.87 -1.14 14.14
N ASP A 128 46.66 -0.13 14.52
CA ASP A 128 47.89 0.25 13.83
C ASP A 128 49.05 -0.68 14.25
N ALA A 129 49.99 -0.78 13.31
CA ALA A 129 51.12 -1.68 13.15
C ALA A 129 51.82 -2.29 14.40
N SER A 130 52.24 -3.55 14.24
CA SER A 130 53.58 -3.98 14.68
C SER A 130 54.43 -4.22 13.44
N ALA A 131 55.18 -3.19 13.05
CA ALA A 131 56.38 -3.36 12.24
C ALA A 131 57.51 -3.78 13.19
N SER A 132 58.03 -4.99 13.03
CA SER A 132 59.36 -5.36 13.51
C SER A 132 60.21 -5.71 12.31
N LEU A 133 61.17 -4.82 12.03
CA LEU A 133 62.30 -5.00 11.13
C LEU A 133 63.49 -5.52 11.98
N VAL A 134 64.22 -6.49 11.42
CA VAL A 134 65.50 -7.07 11.88
C VAL A 134 65.44 -8.07 13.03
#